data_AF-A0A2N5V0G6-F1
#
_entry.id   AF-A0A2N5V0G6-F1
#
_cell.length_a   1.000
_cell.length_b   1.000
_cell.length_c   1.000
_cell.angle_alpha   90.00
_cell.angle_beta   90.00
_cell.angle_gamma   90.00
#
_symmetry.space_group_name_H-M   'P 1'
#
loop_
_entity.id
_entity.type
_entity.pdbx_description
1 polymer ?
#
loop_
_entity_poly.entity_id
_entity_poly.type
_entity_poly.pdbx_seq_one_letter_code
_entity_poly.pdbx_strand_id
1 'polypeptide(L)'
;MSIMYAAWHTRRGAGEDDIYPADRLGRGAERSGEYRPIGIPLPPRGFLENGKNFTMVYNAAENARAFVEDFYDILPYHTPLADKFSQKFDAVHAHLRMAASQYPDTVDQLFITFASGEALRNLPPVTPKMLAIGTGEEESLKDSVNGRIERLLVEQYGGGGGVEWQRLGILIFDWYHHLPGLIQLVINQNPLTPPSSPLGSPSDDGLSQNSYLPVDDSQYSS
;
A
#
# COMPACT_ATOMS: atom_id res chain seq x y z
N MET A 1 5.36 -17.34 -10.56
CA MET A 1 6.56 -16.77 -9.91
C MET A 1 6.40 -15.27 -9.99
N SER A 2 5.85 -14.64 -8.96
CA SER A 2 5.67 -13.18 -8.89
C SER A 2 6.88 -12.58 -8.22
N ILE A 3 7.47 -11.57 -8.86
CA ILE A 3 8.61 -10.81 -8.34
C ILE A 3 8.03 -9.54 -7.69
N MET A 4 8.39 -9.29 -6.43
CA MET A 4 8.06 -8.04 -5.74
C MET A 4 9.09 -6.97 -6.08
N TYR A 5 8.64 -5.74 -6.34
CA TYR A 5 9.45 -4.54 -6.24
C TYR A 5 8.90 -3.67 -5.10
N ALA A 6 9.77 -3.29 -4.17
CA ALA A 6 9.47 -2.30 -3.14
C ALA A 6 10.72 -1.42 -2.97
N ALA A 7 10.57 -0.11 -3.18
CA ALA A 7 11.61 0.87 -2.86
C ALA A 7 11.43 1.32 -1.41
N TRP A 8 12.48 1.22 -0.60
CA TRP A 8 12.49 1.78 0.76
C TRP A 8 13.89 2.25 1.15
N HIS A 9 13.93 3.40 1.83
CA HIS A 9 15.15 3.97 2.40
C HIS A 9 15.40 3.42 3.81
N THR A 10 16.47 2.66 4.04
CA THR A 10 17.16 2.63 5.34
C THR A 10 18.68 2.44 5.23
N ARG A 11 19.40 3.29 5.99
CA ARG A 11 20.86 3.42 6.25
C ARG A 11 21.81 3.64 5.06
N ARG A 12 22.78 4.55 5.30
CA ARG A 12 23.84 4.97 4.37
C ARG A 12 24.51 3.77 3.71
N GLY A 13 24.35 3.63 2.40
CA GLY A 13 25.05 2.66 1.57
C GLY A 13 24.15 1.80 0.68
N ALA A 14 22.84 1.71 0.96
CA ALA A 14 21.89 1.00 0.12
C ALA A 14 21.38 1.92 -1.01
N GLY A 15 21.48 1.44 -2.25
CA GLY A 15 21.09 2.16 -3.47
C GLY A 15 19.66 1.84 -3.91
N GLU A 16 19.21 2.57 -4.93
CA GLU A 16 17.90 2.39 -5.59
C GLU A 16 17.78 1.04 -6.32
N ASP A 17 18.92 0.43 -6.67
CA ASP A 17 19.02 -0.83 -7.43
C ASP A 17 19.16 -2.09 -6.54
N ASP A 18 19.11 -1.95 -5.23
CA ASP A 18 19.30 -3.06 -4.31
C ASP A 18 18.01 -3.89 -4.12
N ILE A 19 18.16 -5.21 -4.00
CA ILE A 19 17.06 -6.11 -3.65
C ILE A 19 16.88 -6.10 -2.13
N TYR A 20 15.70 -5.68 -1.68
CA TYR A 20 15.29 -5.76 -0.28
C TYR A 20 14.45 -7.03 -0.04
N PRO A 21 14.95 -8.05 0.69
CA PRO A 21 14.19 -9.26 0.98
C PRO A 21 12.97 -9.00 1.86
N ALA A 22 11.85 -9.63 1.54
CA ALA A 22 10.75 -9.87 2.48
C ALA A 22 10.87 -11.32 2.98
N ASP A 23 11.52 -11.54 4.13
CA ASP A 23 11.88 -12.88 4.57
C ASP A 23 10.72 -13.61 5.26
N ARG A 24 10.19 -14.62 4.57
CA ARG A 24 9.18 -15.57 5.08
C ARG A 24 9.76 -16.95 5.41
N LEU A 25 11.07 -17.15 5.43
CA LEU A 25 11.66 -18.49 5.51
C LEU A 25 11.72 -19.06 6.93
N GLY A 26 11.56 -18.23 7.97
CA GLY A 26 11.55 -18.68 9.38
C GLY A 26 12.86 -19.29 9.89
N ARG A 27 13.88 -19.42 9.04
CA ARG A 27 15.15 -20.10 9.34
C ARG A 27 16.14 -19.25 10.15
N GLY A 28 15.75 -18.06 10.56
CA GLY A 28 16.60 -17.14 11.30
C GLY A 28 16.66 -17.31 12.81
N ALA A 29 15.69 -18.00 13.44
CA ALA A 29 15.56 -17.96 14.90
C ALA A 29 16.28 -19.13 15.64
N GLU A 30 16.62 -20.23 14.97
CA GLU A 30 17.02 -21.47 15.67
C GLU A 30 18.47 -21.92 15.47
N ARG A 31 19.28 -21.22 14.67
CA ARG A 31 20.71 -21.54 14.55
C ARG A 31 21.55 -20.28 14.58
N SER A 32 22.34 -20.17 15.65
CA SER A 32 23.33 -19.12 15.97
C SER A 32 22.77 -17.72 16.17
N GLY A 33 23.11 -17.10 17.30
CA GLY A 33 22.82 -15.70 17.59
C GLY A 33 23.29 -14.80 16.43
N GLU A 34 22.45 -13.81 16.11
CA GLU A 34 22.58 -12.82 15.04
C GLU A 34 22.16 -13.22 13.62
N TYR A 35 20.98 -13.81 13.45
CA TYR A 35 20.27 -13.59 12.18
C TYR A 35 19.73 -12.15 12.13
N ARG A 36 20.35 -11.32 11.30
CA ARG A 36 19.86 -9.99 10.93
C ARG A 36 19.45 -10.06 9.45
N PRO A 37 18.18 -10.38 9.12
CA PRO A 37 17.75 -10.38 7.74
C PRO A 37 17.98 -8.98 7.17
N ILE A 38 18.59 -8.92 5.98
CA ILE A 38 18.50 -7.71 5.17
C ILE A 38 17.05 -7.62 4.71
N GLY A 39 16.41 -6.46 4.84
CA GLY A 39 15.00 -6.26 4.47
C GLY A 39 13.99 -6.43 5.62
N ILE A 40 12.75 -6.79 5.29
CA ILE A 40 11.61 -6.81 6.23
C ILE A 40 11.39 -8.26 6.73
N PRO A 41 11.57 -8.56 8.03
CA PRO A 41 11.29 -9.88 8.57
C PRO A 41 9.78 -10.13 8.64
N LEU A 42 9.29 -11.12 7.90
CA LEU A 42 7.90 -11.57 7.90
C LEU A 42 7.84 -13.06 8.32
N PRO A 43 8.23 -13.39 9.56
CA PRO A 43 8.44 -14.77 9.99
C PRO A 43 7.14 -15.60 9.91
N PRO A 44 7.20 -16.89 9.49
CA PRO A 44 6.03 -17.76 9.35
C PRO A 44 5.13 -17.81 10.58
N ARG A 45 5.72 -17.79 11.78
CA ARG A 45 4.99 -17.92 13.05
C ARG A 45 3.98 -16.77 13.29
N GLY A 46 4.16 -15.62 12.64
CA GLY A 46 3.22 -14.49 12.70
C GLY A 46 2.34 -14.36 11.45
N PHE A 47 2.63 -15.12 10.39
CA PHE A 47 1.92 -15.02 9.13
C PHE A 47 0.70 -15.95 9.17
N LEU A 48 -0.47 -15.39 9.44
CA LEU A 48 -1.69 -16.18 9.59
C LEU A 48 -2.10 -16.82 8.26
N GLU A 49 -2.57 -18.07 8.33
CA GLU A 49 -3.17 -18.74 7.18
C GLU A 49 -4.50 -18.07 6.81
N ASN A 50 -4.65 -17.74 5.52
CA ASN A 50 -5.90 -17.29 4.91
C ASN A 50 -6.59 -16.10 5.60
N GLY A 51 -5.81 -15.15 6.13
CA GLY A 51 -6.32 -14.02 6.89
C GLY A 51 -6.79 -12.85 6.02
N LYS A 52 -8.03 -12.37 6.22
CA LYS A 52 -8.56 -11.16 5.54
C LYS A 52 -7.91 -9.85 5.98
N ASN A 53 -7.36 -9.82 7.18
CA ASN A 53 -6.55 -8.75 7.74
C ASN A 53 -5.92 -9.29 9.03
N PHE A 54 -4.60 -9.27 9.11
CA PHE A 54 -3.89 -9.59 10.33
C PHE A 54 -2.65 -8.73 10.49
N THR A 55 -2.21 -8.58 11.74
CA THR A 55 -1.09 -7.71 12.09
C THR A 55 0.12 -8.54 12.49
N MET A 56 1.27 -8.19 11.95
CA MET A 56 2.57 -8.74 12.33
C MET A 56 3.47 -7.62 12.84
N VAL A 57 4.17 -7.85 13.96
CA VAL A 57 5.25 -6.95 14.39
C VAL A 57 6.53 -7.40 13.71
N TYR A 58 7.10 -6.55 12.84
CA TYR A 58 8.36 -6.85 12.16
C TYR A 58 9.55 -6.11 12.78
N ASN A 59 9.30 -5.01 13.51
CA ASN A 59 10.32 -4.35 14.32
C ASN A 59 9.74 -3.85 15.65
N ALA A 60 9.93 -4.62 16.71
CA ALA A 60 9.41 -4.26 18.03
C ALA A 60 10.08 -3.01 18.63
N ALA A 61 11.35 -2.74 18.30
CA ALA A 61 12.08 -1.59 18.83
C ALA A 61 11.54 -0.25 18.28
N GLU A 62 11.00 -0.27 17.07
CA GLU A 62 10.41 0.90 16.40
C GLU A 62 8.87 0.87 16.44
N ASN A 63 8.28 -0.11 17.13
CA ASN A 63 6.84 -0.37 17.09
C ASN A 63 6.30 -0.50 15.65
N ALA A 64 7.10 -1.05 14.74
CA ALA A 64 6.77 -1.18 13.34
C ALA A 64 6.04 -2.50 13.07
N ARG A 65 4.89 -2.37 12.41
CA ARG A 65 3.91 -3.41 12.16
C ARG A 65 3.58 -3.47 10.68
N ALA A 66 3.30 -4.68 10.21
CA ALA A 66 2.71 -4.95 8.91
C ALA A 66 1.26 -5.37 9.11
N PHE A 67 0.35 -4.72 8.39
CA PHE A 67 -1.01 -5.19 8.16
C PHE A 67 -1.03 -5.96 6.85
N VAL A 68 -1.56 -7.18 6.90
CA VAL A 68 -1.51 -8.11 5.80
C VAL A 68 -2.89 -8.66 5.51
N GLU A 69 -3.29 -8.59 4.24
CA GLU A 69 -4.42 -9.31 3.69
C GLU A 69 -3.89 -10.43 2.82
N ASP A 70 -4.13 -11.69 3.22
CA ASP A 70 -3.77 -12.89 2.46
C ASP A 70 -4.96 -13.88 2.46
N PHE A 71 -6.15 -13.40 2.10
CA PHE A 71 -7.36 -14.21 1.99
C PHE A 71 -7.38 -14.95 0.65
N TYR A 72 -6.55 -15.99 0.53
CA TYR A 72 -6.34 -16.72 -0.71
C TYR A 72 -7.34 -17.87 -0.93
N ASP A 73 -7.85 -18.51 0.14
CA ASP A 73 -8.77 -19.65 0.11
C ASP A 73 -10.20 -19.23 0.49
N ILE A 74 -11.05 -19.04 -0.52
CA ILE A 74 -12.36 -18.41 -0.35
C ILE A 74 -13.43 -19.48 -0.11
N LEU A 75 -13.81 -19.67 1.15
CA LEU A 75 -14.88 -20.59 1.57
C LEU A 75 -16.25 -19.90 1.67
N PRO A 76 -17.37 -20.64 1.50
CA PRO A 76 -17.44 -22.07 1.21
C PRO A 76 -17.38 -22.39 -0.30
N TYR A 77 -16.79 -23.52 -0.70
CA TYR A 77 -16.53 -23.84 -2.12
C TYR A 77 -17.76 -23.99 -3.04
N HIS A 78 -18.96 -24.11 -2.49
CA HIS A 78 -20.18 -24.31 -3.30
C HIS A 78 -20.86 -23.00 -3.72
N THR A 79 -20.26 -21.83 -3.45
CA THR A 79 -20.82 -20.56 -3.93
C THR A 79 -20.44 -20.26 -5.39
N PRO A 80 -21.30 -19.55 -6.13
CA PRO A 80 -21.00 -19.01 -7.46
C PRO A 80 -19.67 -18.24 -7.54
N LEU A 81 -19.10 -18.17 -8.74
CA LEU A 81 -17.87 -17.41 -9.03
C LEU A 81 -18.00 -15.93 -8.68
N ALA A 82 -19.14 -15.29 -8.97
CA ALA A 82 -19.39 -13.89 -8.64
C ALA A 82 -19.33 -13.61 -7.12
N ASP A 83 -19.72 -14.59 -6.30
CA ASP A 83 -19.59 -14.50 -4.84
C ASP A 83 -18.12 -14.59 -4.41
N LYS A 84 -17.29 -15.34 -5.15
CA LYS A 84 -15.85 -15.39 -4.91
C LYS A 84 -15.19 -14.06 -5.22
N PHE A 85 -15.55 -13.43 -6.34
CA PHE A 85 -15.08 -12.10 -6.68
C PHE A 85 -15.44 -11.10 -5.60
N SER A 86 -16.70 -11.09 -5.17
CA SER A 86 -17.18 -10.16 -4.15
C SER A 86 -16.45 -10.36 -2.82
N GLN A 87 -16.35 -11.61 -2.33
CA GLN A 87 -15.68 -11.87 -1.05
C GLN A 87 -14.19 -11.51 -1.05
N LYS A 88 -13.47 -11.77 -2.16
CA LYS A 88 -12.07 -11.39 -2.27
C LYS A 88 -11.92 -9.87 -2.40
N PHE A 89 -12.73 -9.25 -3.26
CA PHE A 89 -12.71 -7.82 -3.44
C PHE A 89 -13.05 -7.08 -2.15
N ASP A 90 -14.01 -7.56 -1.35
CA ASP A 90 -14.37 -6.94 -0.07
C ASP A 90 -13.20 -6.96 0.92
N ALA A 91 -12.45 -8.07 0.98
CA ALA A 91 -11.25 -8.17 1.81
C ALA A 91 -10.17 -7.16 1.35
N VAL A 92 -9.89 -7.13 0.04
CA VAL A 92 -8.93 -6.20 -0.56
C VAL A 92 -9.37 -4.75 -0.33
N HIS A 93 -10.61 -4.39 -0.64
CA HIS A 93 -11.15 -3.04 -0.50
C HIS A 93 -11.12 -2.57 0.95
N ALA A 94 -11.50 -3.43 1.90
CA ALA A 94 -11.40 -3.11 3.32
C ALA A 94 -9.95 -2.83 3.74
N HIS A 95 -8.99 -3.62 3.26
CA HIS A 95 -7.57 -3.45 3.57
C HIS A 95 -6.98 -2.18 2.93
N LEU A 96 -7.34 -1.89 1.67
CA LEU A 96 -6.96 -0.64 0.98
C LEU A 96 -7.55 0.59 1.67
N ARG A 97 -8.80 0.54 2.11
CA ARG A 97 -9.43 1.63 2.88
C ARG A 97 -8.71 1.86 4.21
N MET A 98 -8.24 0.79 4.85
CA MET A 98 -7.44 0.90 6.07
C MET A 98 -6.06 1.53 5.78
N ALA A 99 -5.39 1.13 4.69
CA ALA A 99 -4.12 1.71 4.28
C ALA A 99 -4.24 3.21 3.96
N ALA A 100 -5.33 3.60 3.29
CA ALA A 100 -5.63 4.98 2.90
C ALA A 100 -6.08 5.87 4.07
N SER A 101 -6.44 5.27 5.21
CA SER A 101 -6.91 6.01 6.36
C SER A 101 -5.77 6.79 7.05
N GLN A 102 -6.11 7.95 7.60
CA GLN A 102 -5.22 8.78 8.40
C GLN A 102 -5.28 8.45 9.90
N TYR A 103 -5.62 7.19 10.24
CA TYR A 103 -5.63 6.78 11.64
C TYR A 103 -4.19 6.79 12.19
N PRO A 104 -3.94 7.43 13.35
CA PRO A 104 -2.58 7.58 13.90
C PRO A 104 -1.84 6.25 14.08
N ASP A 105 -2.56 5.18 14.39
CA ASP A 105 -1.97 3.86 14.60
C ASP A 105 -1.49 3.17 13.31
N THR A 106 -1.96 3.61 12.13
CA THR A 106 -1.73 2.92 10.85
C THR A 106 -1.00 3.76 9.81
N VAL A 107 -0.96 5.08 9.97
CA VAL A 107 -0.44 6.02 8.96
C VAL A 107 1.02 5.74 8.57
N ASP A 108 1.84 5.29 9.53
CA ASP A 108 3.27 5.01 9.31
C ASP A 108 3.60 3.49 9.26
N GLN A 109 2.59 2.63 9.10
CA GLN A 109 2.74 1.17 9.22
C GLN A 109 2.67 0.44 7.88
N LEU A 110 3.43 -0.63 7.67
CA LEU A 110 3.43 -1.35 6.40
C LEU A 110 2.07 -1.98 6.08
N PHE A 111 1.62 -1.90 4.83
CA PHE A 111 0.45 -2.62 4.32
C PHE A 111 0.86 -3.52 3.16
N ILE A 112 0.48 -4.80 3.21
CA ILE A 112 0.68 -5.77 2.13
C ILE A 112 -0.68 -6.39 1.80
N THR A 113 -1.16 -6.16 0.58
CA THR A 113 -2.47 -6.62 0.12
C THR A 113 -2.29 -7.59 -1.04
N PHE A 114 -2.75 -8.83 -0.89
CA PHE A 114 -2.68 -9.84 -1.94
C PHE A 114 -4.00 -9.87 -2.71
N ALA A 115 -4.13 -9.15 -3.82
CA ALA A 115 -5.30 -9.26 -4.68
C ALA A 115 -5.45 -10.67 -5.33
N SER A 116 -4.36 -11.44 -5.36
CA SER A 116 -4.32 -12.84 -5.79
C SER A 116 -5.11 -13.78 -4.88
N GLY A 117 -5.49 -14.95 -5.41
CA GLY A 117 -6.09 -16.04 -4.63
C GLY A 117 -5.60 -17.40 -5.12
N GLU A 118 -5.91 -18.46 -4.38
CA GLU A 118 -5.50 -19.82 -4.77
C GLU A 118 -6.48 -20.50 -5.73
N ALA A 119 -6.12 -21.70 -6.17
CA ALA A 119 -7.03 -22.58 -6.88
C ALA A 119 -8.08 -23.14 -5.90
N LEU A 120 -9.32 -22.69 -6.04
CA LEU A 120 -10.41 -23.09 -5.15
C LEU A 120 -11.02 -24.41 -5.60
N ARG A 121 -11.41 -25.23 -4.63
CA ARG A 121 -11.99 -26.57 -4.84
C ARG A 121 -13.49 -26.53 -5.19
N ASN A 122 -13.93 -25.48 -5.85
CA ASN A 122 -15.30 -25.34 -6.35
C ASN A 122 -15.63 -26.45 -7.37
N LEU A 123 -16.93 -26.67 -7.60
CA LEU A 123 -17.44 -27.50 -8.69
C LEU A 123 -18.42 -26.66 -9.53
N PRO A 124 -18.03 -26.16 -10.72
CA PRO A 124 -16.71 -26.32 -11.37
C PRO A 124 -15.57 -25.57 -10.64
N PRO A 125 -14.30 -26.00 -10.79
CA PRO A 125 -13.16 -25.36 -10.14
C PRO A 125 -13.01 -23.89 -10.50
N VAL A 126 -12.59 -23.08 -9.53
CA VAL A 126 -12.27 -21.67 -9.73
C VAL A 126 -10.76 -21.52 -9.66
N THR A 127 -10.16 -21.02 -10.75
CA THR A 127 -8.70 -20.87 -10.86
C THR A 127 -8.25 -19.48 -10.39
N PRO A 128 -6.96 -19.29 -10.02
CA PRO A 128 -6.41 -17.96 -9.74
C PRO A 128 -6.62 -16.96 -10.89
N LYS A 129 -6.50 -17.43 -12.14
CA LYS A 129 -6.79 -16.64 -13.34
C LYS A 129 -8.24 -16.14 -13.34
N MET A 130 -9.20 -17.01 -13.02
CA MET A 130 -10.61 -16.63 -12.96
C MET A 130 -10.87 -15.59 -11.88
N LEU A 131 -10.27 -15.71 -10.70
CA LEU A 131 -10.36 -14.69 -9.65
C LEU A 131 -9.80 -13.34 -10.11
N ALA A 132 -8.60 -13.36 -10.71
CA ALA A 132 -7.90 -12.15 -11.13
C ALA A 132 -8.63 -11.40 -12.24
N ILE A 133 -9.02 -12.10 -13.32
CA ILE A 133 -9.46 -11.49 -14.60
C ILE A 133 -10.75 -12.07 -15.17
N GLY A 134 -11.48 -12.87 -14.38
CA GLY A 134 -12.72 -13.49 -14.84
C GLY A 134 -12.48 -14.56 -15.89
N THR A 135 -13.44 -14.75 -16.80
CA THR A 135 -13.28 -15.61 -17.97
C THR A 135 -12.32 -15.04 -19.02
N GLY A 136 -11.88 -13.78 -18.87
CA GLY A 136 -11.05 -13.06 -19.85
C GLY A 136 -11.85 -12.34 -20.95
N GLU A 137 -13.18 -12.37 -20.88
CA GLU A 137 -14.07 -11.57 -21.73
C GLU A 137 -14.50 -10.28 -21.02
N GLU A 138 -14.89 -9.26 -21.80
CA GLU A 138 -15.01 -7.86 -21.36
C GLU A 138 -15.87 -7.67 -20.11
N GLU A 139 -17.05 -8.29 -20.03
CA GLU A 139 -17.93 -8.10 -18.86
C GLU A 139 -17.45 -8.88 -17.64
N SER A 140 -16.96 -10.11 -17.84
CA SER A 140 -16.42 -10.90 -16.73
C SER A 140 -15.12 -10.30 -16.17
N LEU A 141 -14.36 -9.56 -16.98
CA LEU A 141 -13.15 -8.85 -16.57
C LEU A 141 -13.49 -7.69 -15.62
N LYS A 142 -14.54 -6.92 -15.89
CA LYS A 142 -14.98 -5.80 -15.01
C LYS A 142 -15.40 -6.29 -13.63
N ASP A 143 -16.00 -7.47 -13.58
CA ASP A 143 -16.48 -8.09 -12.33
C ASP A 143 -15.42 -8.89 -11.58
N SER A 144 -14.27 -9.17 -12.20
CA SER A 144 -13.16 -9.85 -11.54
C SER A 144 -12.55 -9.00 -10.43
N VAL A 145 -11.68 -9.61 -9.61
CA VAL A 145 -11.01 -8.87 -8.52
C VAL A 145 -10.19 -7.71 -9.06
N ASN A 146 -9.37 -7.92 -10.11
CA ASN A 146 -8.56 -6.84 -10.65
C ASN A 146 -9.40 -5.76 -11.35
N GLY A 147 -10.47 -6.13 -12.08
CA GLY A 147 -11.33 -5.14 -12.74
C GLY A 147 -12.10 -4.28 -11.74
N ARG A 148 -12.54 -4.86 -10.62
CA ARG A 148 -13.13 -4.09 -9.51
C ARG A 148 -12.13 -3.17 -8.84
N ILE A 149 -10.86 -3.60 -8.67
CA ILE A 149 -9.80 -2.73 -8.14
C ILE A 149 -9.51 -1.59 -9.11
N GLU A 150 -9.37 -1.85 -10.42
CA GLU A 150 -9.16 -0.79 -11.42
C GLU A 150 -10.25 0.27 -11.35
N ARG A 151 -11.51 -0.17 -11.33
CA ARG A 151 -12.69 0.70 -11.17
C ARG A 151 -12.65 1.48 -9.85
N LEU A 152 -12.31 0.82 -8.74
CA LEU A 152 -12.13 1.48 -7.44
C LEU A 152 -11.10 2.61 -7.52
N LEU A 153 -9.94 2.37 -8.14
CA LEU A 153 -8.87 3.37 -8.26
C LEU A 153 -9.30 4.58 -9.10
N VAL A 154 -10.07 4.35 -10.16
CA VAL A 154 -10.61 5.41 -11.03
C VAL A 154 -11.70 6.20 -10.31
N GLU A 155 -12.69 5.51 -9.75
CA GLU A 155 -13.92 6.13 -9.22
C GLU A 155 -13.72 6.74 -7.83
N GLN A 156 -12.95 6.09 -6.94
CA GLN A 156 -12.81 6.53 -5.55
C GLN A 156 -11.48 7.23 -5.28
N TYR A 157 -10.40 6.85 -5.98
CA TYR A 157 -9.05 7.41 -5.75
C TYR A 157 -8.56 8.29 -6.91
N GLY A 158 -9.50 8.79 -7.72
CA GLY A 158 -9.28 9.85 -8.71
C GLY A 158 -8.29 9.53 -9.83
N GLY A 159 -7.93 8.25 -10.02
CA GLY A 159 -6.94 7.80 -11.01
C GLY A 159 -5.54 8.43 -10.88
N GLY A 160 -5.28 9.12 -9.76
CA GLY A 160 -4.11 9.97 -9.52
C GLY A 160 -4.02 11.24 -10.37
N GLY A 161 -5.14 11.67 -10.97
CA GLY A 161 -5.26 12.94 -11.71
C GLY A 161 -5.99 14.05 -10.95
N GLY A 162 -6.52 13.78 -9.75
CA GLY A 162 -7.26 14.73 -8.92
C GLY A 162 -6.75 14.80 -7.49
N VAL A 163 -6.12 15.94 -7.16
CA VAL A 163 -5.77 16.60 -5.88
C VAL A 163 -5.32 15.76 -4.65
N GLU A 164 -5.84 14.57 -4.38
CA GLU A 164 -5.52 13.78 -3.17
C GLU A 164 -5.17 12.34 -3.53
N TRP A 165 -3.88 12.03 -3.50
CA TRP A 165 -3.34 10.68 -3.61
C TRP A 165 -3.74 9.82 -2.41
N GLN A 166 -3.76 8.50 -2.56
CA GLN A 166 -4.11 7.59 -1.48
C GLN A 166 -2.96 6.63 -1.14
N ARG A 167 -2.65 6.51 0.14
CA ARG A 167 -1.67 5.53 0.62
C ARG A 167 -2.26 4.11 0.51
N LEU A 168 -1.88 3.36 -0.51
CA LEU A 168 -2.44 2.01 -0.72
C LEU A 168 -1.57 0.85 -0.19
N GLY A 169 -0.31 1.14 0.16
CA GLY A 169 0.66 0.12 0.54
C GLY A 169 1.16 -0.70 -0.65
N ILE A 170 1.62 -1.93 -0.39
CA ILE A 170 2.09 -2.87 -1.41
C ILE A 170 0.90 -3.70 -1.88
N LEU A 171 0.61 -3.69 -3.18
CA LEU A 171 -0.43 -4.51 -3.79
C LEU A 171 0.22 -5.59 -4.66
N ILE A 172 -0.20 -6.84 -4.46
CA ILE A 172 0.32 -8.01 -5.18
C ILE A 172 -0.80 -8.56 -6.04
N PHE A 173 -0.57 -8.60 -7.35
CA PHE A 173 -1.56 -9.00 -8.33
C PHE A 173 -1.13 -10.25 -9.09
N ASP A 174 -2.14 -11.01 -9.49
CA ASP A 174 -2.06 -12.11 -10.43
C ASP A 174 -2.63 -11.63 -11.79
N TRP A 175 -2.04 -12.04 -12.92
CA TRP A 175 -2.46 -11.63 -14.28
C TRP A 175 -2.65 -10.11 -14.52
N TYR A 176 -1.91 -9.24 -13.81
CA TYR A 176 -2.07 -7.79 -13.90
C TYR A 176 -1.99 -7.21 -15.33
N HIS A 177 -1.22 -7.84 -16.22
CA HIS A 177 -1.02 -7.40 -17.60
C HIS A 177 -2.27 -7.47 -18.49
N HIS A 178 -3.34 -8.14 -18.04
CA HIS A 178 -4.63 -8.14 -18.76
C HIS A 178 -5.43 -6.85 -18.54
N LEU A 179 -5.03 -6.02 -17.57
CA LEU A 179 -5.58 -4.68 -17.31
C LEU A 179 -4.42 -3.68 -17.38
N PRO A 180 -4.03 -3.22 -18.58
CA PRO A 180 -2.81 -2.43 -18.76
C PRO A 180 -2.81 -1.12 -17.96
N GLY A 181 -3.99 -0.57 -17.62
CA GLY A 181 -4.12 0.63 -16.80
C GLY A 181 -3.95 0.40 -15.30
N LEU A 182 -4.19 -0.82 -14.79
CA LEU A 182 -4.26 -1.12 -13.36
C LEU A 182 -2.97 -0.76 -12.62
N ILE A 183 -1.81 -1.20 -13.12
CA ILE A 183 -0.54 -0.93 -12.45
C ILE A 183 -0.23 0.56 -12.45
N GLN A 184 -0.50 1.26 -13.56
CA GLN A 184 -0.30 2.70 -13.63
C GLN A 184 -1.19 3.45 -12.63
N LEU A 185 -2.44 3.02 -12.47
CA LEU A 185 -3.37 3.60 -11.50
C LEU A 185 -2.88 3.44 -10.06
N VAL A 186 -2.26 2.30 -9.71
CA VAL A 186 -1.64 2.09 -8.39
C VAL A 186 -0.40 2.98 -8.22
N ILE A 187 0.46 3.06 -9.24
CA ILE A 187 1.66 3.92 -9.21
C ILE A 187 1.26 5.38 -9.03
N ASN A 188 0.24 5.86 -9.74
CA ASN A 188 -0.23 7.25 -9.69
C ASN A 188 -0.72 7.69 -8.29
N GLN A 189 -0.91 6.76 -7.35
CA GLN A 189 -1.24 7.08 -5.96
C GLN A 189 -0.02 7.50 -5.12
N ASN A 190 1.17 7.57 -5.72
CA ASN A 190 2.41 7.99 -5.08
C ASN A 190 2.90 9.26 -5.80
N PRO A 191 2.49 10.46 -5.38
CA PRO A 191 2.91 11.68 -6.04
C PRO A 191 4.41 11.88 -5.86
N LEU A 192 5.08 12.38 -6.89
CA LEU A 192 6.51 12.72 -6.85
C LEU A 192 6.80 13.93 -5.96
N THR A 193 5.77 14.69 -5.60
CA THR A 193 5.83 15.81 -4.65
C THR A 193 4.96 15.51 -3.44
N PRO A 194 5.51 15.50 -2.21
CA PRO A 194 4.71 15.35 -1.01
C PRO A 194 3.67 16.49 -0.92
N PRO A 195 2.49 16.25 -0.32
CA PRO A 195 1.51 17.30 -0.12
C PRO A 195 2.10 18.43 0.73
N SER A 196 1.68 19.67 0.44
CA SER A 196 2.03 20.81 1.27
C SER A 196 1.46 20.59 2.67
N SER A 197 2.31 20.63 3.70
CA SER A 197 1.91 20.47 5.10
C SER A 197 0.72 21.39 5.43
N PRO A 198 -0.35 20.90 6.09
CA PRO A 198 -1.50 21.74 6.48
C PRO A 198 -1.24 22.74 7.61
N LEU A 199 0.00 22.89 8.07
CA LEU A 199 0.39 23.96 8.99
C LEU A 199 1.40 24.85 8.30
N GLY A 200 0.98 26.07 7.97
CA GLY A 200 1.90 27.15 7.67
C GLY A 200 2.87 27.30 8.84
N SER A 201 4.12 26.96 8.61
CA SER A 201 5.21 27.42 9.46
C SER A 201 5.19 28.94 9.46
N PRO A 202 5.37 29.61 10.61
CA PRO A 202 5.53 31.06 10.64
C PRO A 202 6.71 31.41 9.75
N SER A 203 6.51 32.33 8.81
CA SER A 203 7.53 32.86 7.92
C SER A 203 8.71 33.38 8.74
N ASP A 204 9.85 32.73 8.60
CA ASP A 204 11.15 33.17 9.12
C ASP A 204 11.75 34.20 8.15
N ASP A 205 11.04 35.31 7.94
CA ASP A 205 11.59 36.50 7.26
C ASP A 205 12.07 37.49 8.32
N GLY A 206 13.09 37.04 9.06
CA GLY A 206 13.89 37.85 9.95
C GLY A 206 15.27 38.09 9.37
N LEU A 207 15.52 39.36 9.00
CA LEU A 207 16.83 40.03 8.86
C LEU A 207 17.49 40.02 7.47
N SER A 208 17.14 41.04 6.67
CA SER A 208 18.13 41.95 6.06
C SER A 208 17.44 42.97 5.16
N GLN A 209 17.26 44.21 5.63
CA GLN A 209 17.83 45.41 4.99
C GLN A 209 17.56 46.66 5.82
N ASN A 210 18.65 47.28 6.27
CA ASN A 210 18.70 48.65 6.76
C ASN A 210 18.25 49.61 5.65
N SER A 211 17.25 50.44 5.93
CA SER A 211 17.13 51.75 5.30
C SER A 211 16.71 52.77 6.35
N TYR A 212 17.67 53.62 6.70
CA TYR A 212 17.47 54.86 7.45
C TYR A 212 16.45 55.73 6.72
N LEU A 213 15.42 56.19 7.45
CA LEU A 213 14.63 57.37 7.08
C LEU A 213 14.71 58.39 8.23
N PRO A 214 14.98 59.68 7.94
CA PRO A 214 15.15 60.70 8.97
C PRO A 214 13.79 61.12 9.55
N VAL A 215 13.77 61.33 10.87
CA VAL A 215 12.62 61.84 11.62
C VAL A 215 12.51 63.35 11.42
N ASP A 216 11.34 63.82 10.99
CA ASP A 216 10.97 65.23 10.89
C ASP A 216 10.37 65.69 12.23
N ASP A 217 11.19 66.31 13.08
CA ASP A 217 10.81 66.90 14.36
C ASP A 217 10.27 68.33 14.18
N SER A 218 9.11 68.46 13.52
CA SER A 218 8.46 69.75 13.37
C SER A 218 6.95 69.70 13.54
N GLN A 219 6.47 69.17 14.68
CA GLN A 219 5.10 69.44 15.14
C GLN A 219 4.85 69.02 16.60
N TYR A 220 5.34 69.77 17.59
CA TYR A 220 4.69 69.97 18.89
C TYR A 220 5.31 71.20 19.60
N SER A 221 4.71 72.37 19.38
CA SER A 221 4.84 73.55 20.24
C SER A 221 3.55 74.34 20.16
N SER A 222 2.76 74.27 21.22
CA SER A 222 1.78 75.27 21.68
C SER A 222 1.44 74.97 23.13
#